data_AF-A0A7K0XMC8-F1
#
_entry.id   AF-A0A7K0XMC8-F1
#
_cell.length_a   1.000
_cell.length_b   1.000
_cell.length_c   1.000
_cell.angle_alpha   90.00
_cell.angle_beta   90.00
_cell.angle_gamma   90.00
#
_symmetry.space_group_name_H-M   'P 1'
#
loop_
_entity.id
_entity.type
_entity.pdbx_description
1 polymer ?
#
loop_
_entity_poly.entity_id
_entity_poly.type
_entity_poly.pdbx_seq_one_letter_code
_entity_poly.pdbx_strand_id
1 'polypeptide(L)' 'AIVVGVAVIVERGAAPLIEENGLKYLAAYQLADLGL' A
#
# COMPACT_ATOMS: atom_id res chain seq x y z
N ALA A 1 8.79 -18.93 4.02
CA ALA A 1 8.68 -17.98 2.88
C ALA A 1 9.07 -16.59 3.37
N ILE A 2 9.69 -15.77 2.53
CA ILE A 2 10.10 -14.39 2.87
C ILE A 2 9.12 -13.43 2.19
N VAL A 3 8.60 -12.46 2.93
CA VAL A 3 7.74 -11.41 2.39
C VAL A 3 8.64 -10.31 1.82
N VAL A 4 8.47 -10.02 0.53
CA VAL A 4 9.26 -9.01 -0.18
C VAL A 4 8.53 -7.67 -0.35
N GLY A 5 7.24 -7.62 -0.02
CA GLY A 5 6.40 -6.43 -0.14
C GLY A 5 4.92 -6.75 -0.08
N VAL A 6 4.10 -5.69 -0.10
CA VAL A 6 2.64 -5.71 -0.08
C VAL A 6 2.13 -4.94 -1.29
N ALA A 7 1.19 -5.54 -2.03
CA ALA A 7 0.51 -4.88 -3.14
C ALA A 7 -1.01 -4.93 -2.90
N VAL A 8 -1.66 -3.79 -3.00
CA VAL A 8 -3.12 -3.65 -2.85
C VAL A 8 -3.73 -3.01 -4.09
N ILE A 9 -5.04 -3.18 -4.26
CA ILE A 9 -5.77 -2.52 -5.34
C ILE A 9 -6.03 -1.05 -4.99
N VAL A 10 -6.49 -0.75 -3.77
CA VAL A 10 -6.82 0.61 -3.33
C VAL A 10 -6.14 0.91 -2.00
N GLU A 11 -5.41 2.02 -1.94
CA GLU A 11 -4.82 2.56 -0.72
C GLU A 11 -5.86 3.33 0.10
N ARG A 12 -5.90 3.11 1.43
CA ARG A 12 -6.85 3.78 2.35
C ARG A 12 -6.24 4.18 3.70
N GLY A 13 -4.93 4.37 3.79
CA GLY A 13 -4.18 4.73 5.00
C GLY A 13 -3.31 3.62 5.61
N ALA A 14 -3.07 2.52 4.89
CA ALA A 14 -2.22 1.42 5.36
C ALA A 14 -0.73 1.64 5.04
N ALA A 15 -0.40 2.49 4.05
CA ALA A 15 0.97 2.69 3.59
C ALA A 15 1.99 3.01 4.71
N PRO A 16 1.72 3.94 5.67
CA PRO A 16 2.70 4.28 6.71
C PRO A 16 3.10 3.08 7.56
N LEU A 17 2.13 2.27 7.99
CA LEU A 17 2.39 1.09 8.82
C LEU A 17 3.26 0.07 8.07
N ILE A 18 3.03 -0.14 6.78
CA ILE A 18 3.79 -1.13 6.01
C ILE A 18 5.22 -0.65 5.74
N GLU A 19 5.39 0.63 5.43
CA GLU A 19 6.70 1.25 5.20
C GLU A 19 7.53 1.30 6.48
N GLU A 20 6.91 1.59 7.63
CA GLU A 20 7.56 1.52 8.96
C GLU A 20 8.08 0.12 9.31
N ASN A 21 7.44 -0.92 8.79
CA ASN A 21 7.88 -2.30 8.93
C ASN A 21 8.95 -2.71 7.88
N GLY A 22 9.45 -1.77 7.08
CA GLY A 22 10.52 -1.99 6.10
C GLY A 22 10.06 -2.77 4.86
N LEU A 23 8.76 -2.80 4.58
CA LEU A 23 8.21 -3.52 3.45
C LEU A 23 7.88 -2.58 2.30
N LYS A 24 8.18 -3.00 1.07
CA LYS A 24 7.77 -2.29 -0.14
C LYS A 24 6.24 -2.29 -0.23
N TYR A 25 5.63 -1.13 -0.42
CA TYR A 25 4.19 -0.98 -0.55
C TYR A 25 3.80 -0.45 -1.94
N LEU A 26 2.85 -1.10 -2.60
CA LEU A 26 2.34 -0.69 -3.91
C LEU A 26 0.81 -0.67 -3.90
N ALA A 27 0.23 0.37 -4.49
CA ALA A 27 -1.21 0.47 -4.69
C ALA A 27 -1.51 0.75 -6.16
N ALA A 28 -2.51 0.08 -6.72
CA ALA A 28 -2.96 0.33 -8.09
C ALA A 28 -3.74 1.65 -8.22
N TYR A 29 -4.48 2.02 -7.16
CA TYR A 29 -5.26 3.25 -7.08
C TYR A 29 -5.14 3.91 -5.70
N GLN A 30 -5.15 5.23 -5.68
CA GLN A 30 -5.35 6.09 -4.51
C GLN A 30 -6.83 6.50 -4.41
N LEU A 31 -7.27 6.96 -3.24
CA LEU A 31 -8.62 7.54 -3.08
C LEU A 31 -8.88 8.68 -4.08
N ALA A 32 -7.88 9.51 -4.33
CA ALA A 32 -7.94 10.59 -5.32
C ALA A 32 -8.23 10.09 -6.75
N ASP A 33 -7.74 8.90 -7.13
CA ASP A 33 -8.00 8.31 -8.46
C ASP A 33 -9.47 7.87 -8.61
N LEU A 34 -10.16 7.69 -7.49
CA LEU A 34 -11.58 7.28 -7.43
C LEU A 34 -12.52 8.47 -7.20
N GLY A 35 -11.98 9.68 -7.03
CA GLY A 35 -12.75 10.89 -6.71
C GLY A 35 -13.29 10.92 -5.28
N LEU A 36 -12.57 10.29 -4.34
CA LEU A 36 -12.91 10.21 -2.91
C LEU A 36 -11.98 11.05 -2.04
#